data_AF-A0A2M8NWA6-F1
#
_entry.id   AF-A0A2M8NWA6-F1
#
_cell.length_a   1.000
_cell.length_b   1.000
_cell.length_c   1.000
_cell.angle_alpha   90.00
_cell.angle_beta   90.00
_cell.angle_gamma   90.00
#
_symmetry.space_group_name_H-M   'P 1'
#
loop_
_entity.id
_entity.type
_entity.pdbx_description
1 polymer ?
#
loop_
_entity_poly.entity_id
_entity_poly.type
_entity_poly.pdbx_seq_one_letter_code
_entity_poly.pdbx_strand_id
1 'polypeptide(L)'
;MTEMTIIPYYEDDLLTPKEIRLEHVGKWLAYGAVAYGAITLLLMLLGIVAAINSPNVFDALKNILLSRFAGASDVALLITILLTVGNICAVVWVMVGVVAHEVWSPLAILAWLGFNIGLMVSLGYTPALVAIGMSVYVMLLLRRDLRAFRINPLMLKELRERMRGARAFVVLSVYLALMSGFAILLYLIERNNSPVTLTSVTGELGRRLFGGIVGLELLLIMFIAPAFTAGAISNERERKTYDLLHITLLPKPSFIIGKLQSALSYIFLLLLSAIPLQSIAFLFGGVTEVEVAIAFVILMVMAIAFSTVGLYFSTTVERTVTASLRAYTLAFVMTVGLWFGLNMIVRLLTELFSGANATVIAQGVLIYLQAIADGFNPIMTALQTQQLLVNQQGVFFYEVILRDSSILPVVAPWLIFTAIYMMLSSVMVVLAVRRMRRVEA
;
A
#
# COMPACT_ATOMS: atom_id res chain seq x y z
N MET A 1 -56.35 1.79 -22.61
CA MET A 1 -55.13 1.41 -21.87
C MET A 1 -53.96 1.89 -22.70
N THR A 2 -53.46 3.09 -22.40
CA THR A 2 -52.22 3.62 -22.96
C THR A 2 -51.06 2.83 -22.34
N GLU A 3 -50.33 2.08 -23.17
CA GLU A 3 -49.07 1.48 -22.79
C GLU A 3 -48.13 2.58 -22.30
N MET A 4 -47.85 2.55 -21.00
CA MET A 4 -46.80 3.36 -20.39
C MET A 4 -45.48 2.73 -20.84
N THR A 5 -44.91 3.24 -21.93
CA THR A 5 -43.55 2.91 -22.35
C THR A 5 -42.60 3.34 -21.23
N ILE A 6 -42.20 2.38 -20.41
CA ILE A 6 -41.12 2.55 -19.43
C ILE A 6 -39.85 2.74 -20.24
N ILE A 7 -39.43 4.00 -20.38
CA ILE A 7 -38.14 4.34 -20.97
C ILE A 7 -37.08 3.71 -20.05
N PRO A 8 -36.13 2.91 -20.56
CA PRO A 8 -35.06 2.36 -19.74
C PRO A 8 -34.28 3.53 -19.12
N TYR A 9 -34.36 3.64 -17.80
CA TYR A 9 -33.73 4.70 -17.02
C TYR A 9 -32.21 4.49 -17.05
N TYR A 10 -31.47 5.30 -17.80
CA TYR A 10 -30.01 5.20 -17.87
C TYR A 10 -29.39 5.96 -16.68
N GLU A 11 -28.46 5.33 -15.95
CA GLU A 11 -27.75 5.92 -14.79
C GLU A 11 -27.08 7.28 -15.13
N ASP A 12 -26.80 7.53 -16.42
CA ASP A 12 -26.19 8.75 -16.95
C ASP A 12 -27.14 9.97 -16.95
N ASP A 13 -28.46 9.79 -16.90
CA ASP A 13 -29.45 10.89 -16.95
C ASP A 13 -29.57 11.66 -15.61
N LEU A 14 -29.00 11.14 -14.52
CA LEU A 14 -28.96 11.80 -13.21
C LEU A 14 -27.67 12.57 -12.95
N LEU A 15 -26.65 12.39 -13.79
CA LEU A 15 -25.33 12.99 -13.58
C LEU A 15 -25.32 14.43 -14.09
N THR A 16 -24.86 15.34 -13.25
CA THR A 16 -24.62 16.72 -13.67
C THR A 16 -23.55 16.76 -14.78
N PRO A 17 -23.56 17.76 -15.69
CA PRO A 17 -22.54 17.88 -16.74
C PRO A 17 -21.09 17.90 -16.23
N LYS A 18 -20.89 18.21 -14.93
CA LYS A 18 -19.60 18.14 -14.24
C LYS A 18 -19.22 16.71 -13.88
N GLU A 19 -20.15 15.92 -13.34
CA GLU A 19 -19.91 14.52 -12.98
C GLU A 19 -19.60 13.67 -14.21
N ILE A 20 -20.27 13.92 -15.34
CA ILE A 20 -19.96 13.27 -16.63
C ILE A 20 -18.51 13.52 -17.05
N ARG A 21 -18.02 14.76 -16.91
CA ARG A 21 -16.62 15.09 -17.23
C ARG A 21 -15.63 14.38 -16.30
N LEU A 22 -15.93 14.32 -15.00
CA LEU A 22 -15.07 13.67 -14.01
C LEU A 22 -15.05 12.15 -14.19
N GLU A 23 -16.17 11.55 -14.55
CA GLU A 23 -16.21 10.14 -14.93
C GLU A 23 -15.44 9.87 -16.22
N HIS A 24 -15.50 10.78 -17.20
CA HIS A 24 -14.68 10.69 -18.40
C HIS A 24 -13.18 10.77 -18.08
N VAL A 25 -12.77 11.67 -17.18
CA VAL A 25 -11.39 11.73 -16.67
C VAL A 25 -11.01 10.43 -15.96
N GLY A 26 -11.92 9.86 -15.16
CA GLY A 26 -11.75 8.55 -14.54
C GLY A 26 -11.49 7.44 -15.56
N LYS A 27 -12.22 7.42 -16.68
CA LYS A 27 -11.99 6.47 -17.78
C LYS A 27 -10.59 6.61 -18.40
N TRP A 28 -10.12 7.85 -18.61
CA TRP A 28 -8.74 8.08 -19.07
C TRP A 28 -7.69 7.56 -18.08
N LEU A 29 -7.87 7.81 -16.79
CA LEU A 29 -6.98 7.25 -15.77
C LEU A 29 -7.03 5.72 -15.76
N ALA A 30 -8.20 5.11 -15.95
CA ALA A 30 -8.31 3.66 -16.10
C ALA A 30 -7.52 3.13 -17.32
N TYR A 31 -7.58 3.82 -18.47
CA TYR A 31 -6.77 3.47 -19.64
C TYR A 31 -5.26 3.61 -19.34
N GLY A 32 -4.86 4.60 -18.54
CA GLY A 32 -3.48 4.73 -18.07
C GLY A 32 -3.02 3.52 -17.26
N ALA A 33 -3.86 3.04 -16.34
CA ALA A 33 -3.56 1.83 -15.55
C ALA A 33 -3.45 0.58 -16.44
N VAL A 34 -4.32 0.45 -17.45
CA VAL A 34 -4.24 -0.64 -18.45
C VAL A 34 -2.96 -0.54 -19.29
N ALA A 35 -2.57 0.67 -19.71
CA ALA A 35 -1.33 0.89 -20.45
C ALA A 35 -0.10 0.45 -19.65
N TYR A 36 -0.01 0.83 -18.38
CA TYR A 36 1.07 0.35 -17.50
C TYR A 36 0.99 -1.17 -17.24
N GLY A 37 -0.20 -1.74 -17.14
CA GLY A 37 -0.40 -3.19 -17.09
C GLY A 37 0.16 -3.90 -18.32
N ALA A 38 -0.13 -3.39 -19.51
CA ALA A 38 0.37 -3.91 -20.78
C ALA A 38 1.90 -3.78 -20.90
N ILE A 39 2.46 -2.63 -20.50
CA ILE A 39 3.92 -2.43 -20.44
C ILE A 39 4.55 -3.45 -19.49
N THR A 40 3.97 -3.65 -18.30
CA THR A 40 4.50 -4.60 -17.31
C THR A 40 4.49 -6.03 -17.86
N LEU A 41 3.40 -6.45 -18.50
CA LEU A 41 3.28 -7.78 -19.11
C LEU A 41 4.30 -7.95 -20.24
N LEU A 42 4.45 -6.94 -21.10
CA LEU A 42 5.43 -6.94 -22.17
C LEU A 42 6.86 -7.03 -21.63
N LEU A 43 7.20 -6.28 -20.58
CA LEU A 43 8.51 -6.35 -19.92
C LEU A 43 8.77 -7.73 -19.30
N MET A 44 7.76 -8.36 -18.70
CA MET A 44 7.88 -9.74 -18.21
C MET A 44 8.14 -10.73 -19.35
N LEU A 45 7.41 -10.64 -20.46
CA LEU A 45 7.63 -11.50 -21.62
C LEU A 45 9.00 -11.30 -22.25
N LEU A 46 9.44 -10.05 -22.41
CA LEU A 46 10.77 -9.74 -22.90
C LEU A 46 11.86 -10.24 -21.96
N GLY A 47 11.66 -10.15 -20.64
CA GLY A 47 12.56 -10.75 -19.65
C GLY A 47 12.70 -12.26 -19.81
N ILE A 48 11.58 -12.97 -20.03
CA ILE A 48 11.58 -14.42 -20.28
C ILE A 48 12.32 -14.75 -21.57
N VAL A 49 12.04 -14.02 -22.66
CA VAL A 49 12.69 -14.24 -23.96
C VAL A 49 14.19 -13.92 -23.88
N ALA A 50 14.57 -12.84 -23.20
CA ALA A 50 15.97 -12.46 -22.99
C ALA A 50 16.72 -13.52 -22.19
N ALA A 51 16.09 -14.10 -21.16
CA ALA A 51 16.67 -15.18 -20.37
C ALA A 51 16.95 -16.46 -21.18
N ILE A 52 16.16 -16.73 -22.23
CA ILE A 52 16.29 -17.93 -23.05
C ILE A 52 17.28 -17.74 -24.21
N ASN A 53 17.26 -16.58 -24.87
CA ASN A 53 17.84 -16.44 -26.21
C ASN A 53 19.14 -15.62 -26.33
N SER A 54 19.43 -14.63 -25.46
CA SER A 54 20.75 -13.95 -25.47
C SER A 54 20.92 -12.88 -24.36
N PRO A 55 22.13 -12.71 -23.78
CA PRO A 55 22.46 -11.63 -22.83
C PRO A 55 22.31 -10.22 -23.41
N ASN A 56 22.58 -10.04 -24.71
CA ASN A 56 22.58 -8.74 -25.38
C ASN A 56 21.22 -8.02 -25.34
N VAL A 57 20.12 -8.77 -25.18
CA VAL A 57 18.77 -8.19 -25.06
C VAL A 57 18.62 -7.44 -23.74
N PHE A 58 19.21 -7.91 -22.65
CA PHE A 58 19.18 -7.21 -21.37
C PHE A 58 19.88 -5.86 -21.45
N ASP A 59 21.04 -5.80 -22.11
CA ASP A 59 21.79 -4.54 -22.27
C ASP A 59 21.04 -3.53 -23.14
N ALA A 60 20.41 -4.00 -24.22
CA ALA A 60 19.54 -3.17 -25.04
C ALA A 60 18.34 -2.63 -24.23
N LEU A 61 17.69 -3.49 -23.44
CA LEU A 61 16.57 -3.10 -22.58
C LEU A 61 17.00 -2.12 -21.49
N LYS A 62 18.16 -2.32 -20.86
CA LYS A 62 18.74 -1.36 -19.90
C LYS A 62 18.94 0.01 -20.54
N ASN A 63 19.57 0.07 -21.71
CA ASN A 63 19.86 1.34 -22.38
C ASN A 63 18.58 2.09 -22.79
N ILE A 64 17.52 1.36 -23.15
CA ILE A 64 16.22 1.95 -23.53
C ILE A 64 15.40 2.32 -22.30
N LEU A 65 15.34 1.48 -21.27
CA LEU A 65 14.40 1.62 -20.15
C LEU A 65 14.96 2.44 -18.99
N LEU A 66 16.26 2.31 -18.73
CA LEU A 66 16.98 2.98 -17.63
C LEU A 66 18.35 3.47 -18.13
N SER A 67 18.31 4.43 -19.05
CA SER A 67 19.51 4.93 -19.76
C SER A 67 20.63 5.47 -18.86
N ARG A 68 20.32 5.87 -17.62
CA ARG A 68 21.29 6.43 -16.65
C ARG A 68 21.65 5.47 -15.52
N PHE A 69 21.15 4.24 -15.54
CA PHE A 69 21.41 3.26 -14.48
C PHE A 69 22.77 2.57 -14.65
N ALA A 70 23.59 2.59 -13.60
CA ALA A 70 24.95 2.05 -13.64
C ALA A 70 25.05 0.53 -13.33
N GLY A 71 23.99 -0.10 -12.82
CA GLY A 71 24.02 -1.50 -12.40
C GLY A 71 23.86 -2.53 -13.53
N ALA A 72 23.75 -3.81 -13.17
CA ALA A 72 23.58 -4.92 -14.11
C ALA A 72 22.27 -4.81 -14.92
N SER A 73 22.23 -5.41 -16.11
CA SER A 73 21.15 -5.19 -17.09
C SER A 73 19.89 -6.00 -16.84
N ASP A 74 20.03 -7.18 -16.25
CA ASP A 74 18.99 -8.00 -15.63
C ASP A 74 18.29 -7.27 -14.47
N VAL A 75 19.06 -6.60 -13.61
CA VAL A 75 18.53 -5.76 -12.52
C VAL A 75 17.70 -4.61 -13.09
N ALA A 76 18.21 -3.94 -14.13
CA ALA A 76 17.54 -2.80 -14.72
C ALA A 76 16.11 -3.14 -15.18
N LEU A 77 15.93 -4.33 -15.77
CA LEU A 77 14.62 -4.84 -16.18
C LEU A 77 13.68 -5.02 -14.98
N LEU A 78 14.17 -5.60 -13.89
CA LEU A 78 13.38 -5.83 -12.68
C LEU A 78 12.96 -4.52 -12.00
N ILE A 79 13.88 -3.57 -11.84
CA ILE A 79 13.58 -2.23 -11.30
C ILE A 79 12.49 -1.57 -12.16
N THR A 80 12.59 -1.68 -13.48
CA THR A 80 11.58 -1.14 -14.40
C THR A 80 10.21 -1.75 -14.14
N ILE A 81 10.13 -3.08 -13.98
CA ILE A 81 8.87 -3.80 -13.67
C ILE A 81 8.26 -3.32 -12.35
N LEU A 82 9.07 -3.17 -11.29
CA LEU A 82 8.56 -2.69 -10.01
C LEU A 82 8.05 -1.25 -10.09
N LEU A 83 8.77 -0.37 -10.79
CA LEU A 83 8.34 1.01 -11.01
C LEU A 83 7.06 1.09 -11.85
N THR A 84 6.89 0.23 -12.86
CA THR A 84 5.64 0.20 -13.65
C THR A 84 4.47 -0.30 -12.80
N VAL A 85 4.66 -1.33 -11.96
CA VAL A 85 3.63 -1.78 -11.00
C VAL A 85 3.26 -0.69 -10.00
N GLY A 86 4.26 0.04 -9.47
CA GLY A 86 4.01 1.20 -8.61
C GLY A 86 3.19 2.29 -9.31
N ASN A 87 3.47 2.55 -10.59
CA ASN A 87 2.69 3.49 -11.40
C ASN A 87 1.24 3.04 -11.64
N ILE A 88 0.98 1.73 -11.83
CA ILE A 88 -0.40 1.20 -11.89
C ILE A 88 -1.16 1.59 -10.62
N CYS A 89 -0.56 1.35 -9.45
CA CYS A 89 -1.18 1.64 -8.16
C CYS A 89 -1.48 3.13 -8.02
N ALA A 90 -0.52 3.99 -8.35
CA ALA A 90 -0.68 5.45 -8.28
C ALA A 90 -1.83 5.94 -9.16
N VAL A 91 -1.90 5.46 -10.42
CA VAL A 91 -2.95 5.84 -11.37
C VAL A 91 -4.34 5.43 -10.87
N VAL A 92 -4.47 4.20 -10.35
CA VAL A 92 -5.76 3.73 -9.82
C VAL A 92 -6.19 4.53 -8.60
N TRP A 93 -5.24 4.88 -7.72
CA TRP A 93 -5.54 5.71 -6.54
C TRP A 93 -5.99 7.12 -6.94
N VAL A 94 -5.29 7.74 -7.89
CA VAL A 94 -5.67 9.04 -8.46
C VAL A 94 -7.04 8.97 -9.13
N MET A 95 -7.32 7.92 -9.91
CA MET A 95 -8.62 7.68 -10.53
C MET A 95 -9.75 7.67 -9.51
N VAL A 96 -9.58 6.88 -8.44
CA VAL A 96 -10.54 6.75 -7.35
C VAL A 96 -10.77 8.11 -6.68
N GLY A 97 -9.72 8.87 -6.40
CA GLY A 97 -9.83 10.21 -5.81
C GLY A 97 -10.54 11.23 -6.71
N VAL A 98 -10.25 11.21 -8.02
CA VAL A 98 -10.89 12.11 -9.00
C VAL A 98 -12.38 11.83 -9.13
N VAL A 99 -12.76 10.55 -9.28
CA VAL A 99 -14.16 10.12 -9.38
C VAL A 99 -14.95 10.43 -8.10
N ALA A 100 -14.27 10.50 -6.97
CA ALA A 100 -14.86 10.80 -5.67
C ALA A 100 -14.91 12.28 -5.29
N HIS A 101 -14.39 13.16 -6.15
CA HIS A 101 -14.38 14.61 -5.93
C HIS A 101 -13.56 15.05 -4.69
N GLU A 102 -12.49 14.32 -4.37
CA GLU A 102 -11.68 14.59 -3.18
C GLU A 102 -10.63 15.70 -3.39
N VAL A 103 -10.42 16.54 -2.37
CA VAL A 103 -9.46 17.68 -2.40
C VAL A 103 -8.03 17.26 -2.67
N TRP A 104 -7.63 16.08 -2.21
CA TRP A 104 -6.26 15.59 -2.36
C TRP A 104 -5.97 15.09 -3.79
N SER A 105 -6.98 14.88 -4.63
CA SER A 105 -6.79 14.29 -5.95
C SER A 105 -5.97 15.15 -6.94
N PRO A 106 -6.13 16.49 -7.03
CA PRO A 106 -5.27 17.31 -7.90
C PRO A 106 -3.83 17.37 -7.39
N LEU A 107 -3.64 17.40 -6.07
CA LEU A 107 -2.32 17.34 -5.46
C LEU A 107 -1.65 15.98 -5.73
N ALA A 108 -2.41 14.88 -5.68
CA ALA A 108 -1.91 13.56 -6.01
C ALA A 108 -1.48 13.45 -7.49
N ILE A 109 -2.21 14.07 -8.41
CA ILE A 109 -1.81 14.15 -9.84
C ILE A 109 -0.47 14.88 -9.98
N LEU A 110 -0.31 16.01 -9.30
CA LEU A 110 0.94 16.79 -9.32
C LEU A 110 2.11 16.05 -8.69
N ALA A 111 1.87 15.37 -7.56
CA ALA A 111 2.90 14.56 -6.91
C ALA A 111 3.33 13.38 -7.79
N TRP A 112 2.38 12.71 -8.44
CA TRP A 112 2.64 11.62 -9.38
C TRP A 112 3.41 12.09 -10.62
N LEU A 113 3.06 13.26 -11.17
CA LEU A 113 3.81 13.93 -12.24
C LEU A 113 5.24 14.23 -11.81
N GLY A 114 5.42 14.90 -10.66
CA GLY A 114 6.73 15.27 -10.12
C GLY A 114 7.62 14.06 -9.85
N PHE A 115 7.06 12.99 -9.28
CA PHE A 115 7.77 11.73 -9.03
C PHE A 115 8.29 11.09 -10.33
N ASN A 116 7.45 11.01 -11.37
CA ASN A 116 7.86 10.44 -12.66
C ASN A 116 8.86 11.32 -13.42
N ILE A 117 8.75 12.65 -13.33
CA ILE A 117 9.80 13.56 -13.84
C ILE A 117 11.12 13.28 -13.11
N GLY A 118 11.08 13.15 -11.78
CA GLY A 118 12.24 12.81 -10.96
C GLY A 118 12.91 11.50 -11.41
N LEU A 119 12.14 10.44 -11.59
CA LEU A 119 12.63 9.14 -12.08
C LEU A 119 13.22 9.22 -13.50
N MET A 120 12.60 10.01 -14.38
CA MET A 120 13.12 10.22 -15.73
C MET A 120 14.47 10.95 -15.71
N VAL A 121 14.64 11.94 -14.83
CA VAL A 121 15.90 12.69 -14.71
C VAL A 121 17.00 11.88 -14.02
N SER A 122 16.68 11.15 -12.95
CA SER A 122 17.67 10.42 -12.16
C SER A 122 18.10 9.12 -12.82
N LEU A 123 17.14 8.29 -13.23
CA LEU A 123 17.39 6.93 -13.72
C LEU A 123 17.28 6.81 -15.25
N GLY A 124 16.75 7.84 -15.92
CA GLY A 124 16.45 7.74 -17.35
C GLY A 124 15.26 6.81 -17.62
N TYR A 125 14.31 6.71 -16.67
CA TYR A 125 13.16 5.81 -16.73
C TYR A 125 12.19 6.21 -17.85
N THR A 126 12.24 5.53 -19.00
CA THR A 126 11.43 5.90 -20.18
C THR A 126 9.93 5.66 -20.05
N PRO A 127 9.43 4.65 -19.31
CA PRO A 127 7.99 4.51 -19.08
C PRO A 127 7.37 5.67 -18.28
N ALA A 128 8.15 6.57 -17.66
CA ALA A 128 7.61 7.80 -17.05
C ALA A 128 6.96 8.73 -18.07
N LEU A 129 7.33 8.66 -19.36
CA LEU A 129 6.72 9.51 -20.40
C LEU A 129 5.20 9.32 -20.48
N VAL A 130 4.73 8.09 -20.28
CA VAL A 130 3.29 7.77 -20.25
C VAL A 130 2.62 8.46 -19.06
N ALA A 131 3.21 8.39 -17.86
CA ALA A 131 2.71 9.05 -16.66
C ALA A 131 2.70 10.57 -16.81
N ILE A 132 3.76 11.14 -17.35
CA ILE A 132 3.89 12.59 -17.57
C ILE A 132 2.82 13.06 -18.56
N GLY A 133 2.69 12.41 -19.72
CA GLY A 133 1.67 12.75 -20.71
C GLY A 133 0.25 12.64 -20.16
N MET A 134 -0.05 11.53 -19.47
CA MET A 134 -1.38 11.29 -18.89
C MET A 134 -1.72 12.26 -17.76
N SER A 135 -0.79 12.52 -16.83
CA SER A 135 -1.01 13.45 -15.73
C SER A 135 -1.22 14.89 -16.23
N VAL A 136 -0.45 15.34 -17.22
CA VAL A 136 -0.64 16.64 -17.86
C VAL A 136 -2.00 16.71 -18.56
N TYR A 137 -2.37 15.70 -19.34
CA TYR A 137 -3.66 15.66 -20.05
C TYR A 137 -4.85 15.71 -19.08
N VAL A 138 -4.83 14.87 -18.04
CA VAL A 138 -5.84 14.82 -16.99
C VAL A 138 -5.91 16.16 -16.23
N MET A 139 -4.78 16.76 -15.90
CA MET A 139 -4.74 18.05 -15.20
C MET A 139 -5.33 19.19 -16.04
N LEU A 140 -5.08 19.19 -17.35
CA LEU A 140 -5.65 20.17 -18.28
C LEU A 140 -7.18 20.05 -18.37
N LEU A 141 -7.71 18.82 -18.40
CA LEU A 141 -9.15 18.57 -18.37
C LEU A 141 -9.78 19.04 -17.04
N LEU A 142 -9.11 18.79 -15.91
CA LEU A 142 -9.60 19.14 -14.57
C LEU A 142 -9.50 20.63 -14.23
N ARG A 143 -8.66 21.41 -14.94
CA ARG A 143 -8.43 22.84 -14.66
C ARG A 143 -9.72 23.67 -14.59
N ARG A 144 -10.73 23.30 -15.37
CA ARG A 144 -12.02 24.01 -15.44
C ARG A 144 -12.92 23.76 -14.21
N ASP A 145 -12.73 22.63 -13.53
CA ASP A 145 -13.62 22.15 -12.46
C ASP A 145 -12.88 21.98 -11.12
N LEU A 146 -11.72 22.62 -10.90
CA LEU A 146 -10.94 22.49 -9.65
C LEU A 146 -11.75 22.83 -8.38
N ARG A 147 -12.76 23.71 -8.48
CA ARG A 147 -13.64 24.08 -7.36
C ARG A 147 -14.65 22.98 -6.98
N ALA A 148 -14.74 21.92 -7.78
CA ALA A 148 -15.57 20.74 -7.49
C ALA A 148 -14.92 19.84 -6.43
N PHE A 149 -13.59 19.85 -6.33
CA PHE A 149 -12.87 19.11 -5.29
C PHE A 149 -13.05 19.80 -3.94
N ARG A 150 -13.80 19.16 -3.04
CA ARG A 150 -14.14 19.71 -1.72
C ARG A 150 -13.89 18.68 -0.65
N ILE A 151 -13.65 19.15 0.57
CA ILE A 151 -13.49 18.24 1.70
C ILE A 151 -14.80 17.49 1.84
N ASN A 152 -14.70 16.17 1.80
CA ASN A 152 -15.88 15.32 1.86
C ASN A 152 -16.66 15.60 3.16
N PRO A 153 -17.89 16.13 3.09
CA PRO A 153 -18.65 16.50 4.27
C PRO A 153 -19.03 15.28 5.11
N LEU A 154 -19.15 14.10 4.48
CA LEU A 154 -19.38 12.84 5.17
C LEU A 154 -18.20 12.45 6.04
N MET A 155 -16.96 12.59 5.53
CA MET A 155 -15.75 12.33 6.31
C MET A 155 -15.73 13.19 7.57
N LEU A 156 -16.00 14.50 7.45
CA LEU A 156 -16.01 15.42 8.59
C LEU A 156 -17.12 15.08 9.60
N LYS A 157 -18.31 14.72 9.12
CA LYS A 157 -19.43 14.29 9.97
C LYS A 157 -19.05 13.03 10.76
N GLU A 158 -18.58 11.99 10.07
CA GLU A 158 -18.20 10.70 10.65
C GLU A 158 -17.04 10.84 11.63
N LEU A 159 -16.01 11.61 11.28
CA LEU A 159 -14.89 11.87 12.16
C LEU A 159 -15.34 12.61 13.43
N ARG A 160 -16.19 13.64 13.28
CA ARG A 160 -16.76 14.36 14.42
C ARG A 160 -17.62 13.44 15.27
N GLU A 161 -18.42 12.56 14.68
CA GLU A 161 -19.24 11.59 15.40
C GLU A 161 -18.38 10.59 16.18
N ARG A 162 -17.31 10.09 15.58
CA ARG A 162 -16.34 9.21 16.25
C ARG A 162 -15.65 9.89 17.43
N MET A 163 -15.22 11.15 17.25
CA MET A 163 -14.57 11.94 18.31
C MET A 163 -15.56 12.42 19.38
N ARG A 164 -16.86 12.50 19.05
CA ARG A 164 -17.92 12.93 19.96
C ARG A 164 -18.41 11.76 20.80
N GLY A 165 -17.59 11.33 21.76
CA GLY A 165 -17.96 10.35 22.77
C GLY A 165 -16.76 9.81 23.54
N ALA A 166 -17.02 9.22 24.71
CA ALA A 166 -15.97 8.63 25.54
C ALA A 166 -15.25 7.46 24.84
N ARG A 167 -15.88 6.81 23.86
CA ARG A 167 -15.33 5.62 23.18
C ARG A 167 -14.00 5.90 22.50
N ALA A 168 -13.85 7.02 21.79
CA ALA A 168 -12.58 7.37 21.13
C ALA A 168 -11.46 7.58 22.16
N PHE A 169 -11.74 8.32 23.23
CA PHE A 169 -10.77 8.54 24.31
C PHE A 169 -10.40 7.23 25.03
N VAL A 170 -11.36 6.33 25.27
CA VAL A 170 -11.11 5.01 25.87
C VAL A 170 -10.23 4.15 24.96
N VAL A 171 -10.55 4.08 23.66
CA VAL A 171 -9.75 3.29 22.71
C VAL A 171 -8.33 3.84 22.60
N LEU A 172 -8.15 5.16 22.49
CA LEU A 172 -6.85 5.80 22.47
C LEU A 172 -6.06 5.53 23.77
N SER A 173 -6.71 5.66 24.93
CA SER A 173 -6.06 5.43 26.23
C SER A 173 -5.65 3.98 26.42
N VAL A 174 -6.52 3.03 26.06
CA VAL A 174 -6.20 1.59 26.12
C VAL A 174 -5.08 1.25 25.14
N TYR A 175 -5.12 1.79 23.92
CA TYR A 175 -4.06 1.62 22.93
C TYR A 175 -2.71 2.10 23.47
N LEU A 176 -2.63 3.34 23.98
CA LEU A 176 -1.40 3.88 24.55
C LEU A 176 -0.95 3.12 25.80
N ALA A 177 -1.88 2.69 26.66
CA ALA A 177 -1.56 1.90 27.84
C ALA A 177 -0.95 0.54 27.46
N LEU A 178 -1.55 -0.16 26.49
CA LEU A 178 -1.01 -1.42 25.97
C LEU A 178 0.38 -1.24 25.37
N MET A 179 0.55 -0.20 24.54
CA MET A 179 1.84 0.13 23.92
C MET A 179 2.91 0.46 24.98
N SER A 180 2.59 1.30 25.96
CA SER A 180 3.52 1.64 27.05
C SER A 180 3.86 0.45 27.94
N GLY A 181 2.85 -0.38 28.28
CA GLY A 181 3.03 -1.57 29.11
C GLY A 181 3.92 -2.60 28.41
N PHE A 182 3.73 -2.78 27.10
CA PHE A 182 4.59 -3.63 26.30
C PHE A 182 6.02 -3.08 26.17
N ALA A 183 6.19 -1.78 25.96
CA ALA A 183 7.51 -1.16 25.92
C ALA A 183 8.27 -1.35 27.25
N ILE A 184 7.60 -1.18 28.39
CA ILE A 184 8.16 -1.45 29.72
C ILE A 184 8.53 -2.93 29.86
N LEU A 185 7.63 -3.84 29.47
CA LEU A 185 7.86 -5.28 29.54
C LEU A 185 9.08 -5.69 28.70
N LEU A 186 9.20 -5.19 27.47
CA LEU A 186 10.37 -5.43 26.62
C LEU A 186 11.65 -4.89 27.27
N TYR A 187 11.61 -3.67 27.81
CA TYR A 187 12.76 -3.09 28.51
C TYR A 187 13.21 -3.96 29.69
N LEU A 188 12.27 -4.49 30.49
CA LEU A 188 12.59 -5.38 31.61
C LEU A 188 13.20 -6.71 31.16
N ILE A 189 12.71 -7.28 30.05
CA ILE A 189 13.27 -8.51 29.47
C ILE A 189 14.70 -8.27 28.97
N GLU A 190 14.90 -7.24 28.15
CA GLU A 190 16.20 -6.96 27.53
C GLU A 190 17.27 -6.53 28.54
N ARG A 191 16.86 -5.82 29.61
CA ARG A 191 17.75 -5.47 30.73
C ARG A 191 18.35 -6.70 31.40
N ASN A 192 17.59 -7.77 31.55
CA ASN A 192 18.05 -9.00 32.21
C ASN A 192 18.91 -9.88 31.30
N ASN A 193 18.72 -9.78 29.98
CA ASN A 193 19.41 -10.60 28.99
C ASN A 193 20.76 -10.01 28.55
N SER A 194 21.08 -8.77 28.93
CA SER A 194 22.29 -8.06 28.47
C SER A 194 23.29 -7.88 29.63
N PRO A 195 24.40 -8.64 29.71
CA PRO A 195 25.43 -8.41 30.72
C PRO A 195 26.05 -7.02 30.55
N VAL A 196 26.02 -6.24 31.64
CA VAL A 196 26.38 -4.83 31.71
C VAL A 196 27.82 -4.60 31.21
N THR A 197 27.97 -4.15 29.96
CA THR A 197 29.20 -3.59 29.41
C THR A 197 28.86 -2.29 28.67
N LEU A 198 29.48 -1.19 29.09
CA LEU A 198 28.84 0.14 29.20
C LEU A 198 28.64 0.97 27.91
N THR A 199 28.87 0.46 26.70
CA THR A 199 28.76 1.32 25.49
C THR A 199 28.09 0.66 24.28
N SER A 200 28.46 -0.55 23.86
CA SER A 200 27.86 -1.22 22.69
C SER A 200 26.47 -1.84 22.93
N VAL A 201 26.10 -2.05 24.20
CA VAL A 201 24.82 -2.67 24.61
C VAL A 201 23.64 -1.69 24.52
N THR A 202 23.90 -0.38 24.64
CA THR A 202 22.84 0.63 24.70
C THR A 202 22.10 0.80 23.36
N GLY A 203 22.83 0.85 22.25
CA GLY A 203 22.22 0.93 20.91
C GLY A 203 21.40 -0.32 20.55
N GLU A 204 21.89 -1.51 20.90
CA GLU A 204 21.15 -2.75 20.65
C GLU A 204 19.82 -2.82 21.40
N LEU A 205 19.81 -2.33 22.65
CA LEU A 205 18.58 -2.21 23.44
C LEU A 205 17.58 -1.27 22.75
N GLY A 206 18.01 -0.09 22.31
CA GLY A 206 17.15 0.84 21.56
C GLY A 206 16.56 0.21 20.29
N ARG A 207 17.38 -0.53 19.54
CA ARG A 207 16.99 -1.23 18.32
C ARG A 207 15.90 -2.28 18.56
N ARG A 208 16.07 -3.12 19.59
CA ARG A 208 15.09 -4.15 19.97
C ARG A 208 13.79 -3.54 20.49
N LEU A 209 13.88 -2.48 21.28
CA LEU A 209 12.71 -1.73 21.75
C LEU A 209 11.92 -1.17 20.56
N PHE A 210 12.60 -0.52 19.61
CA PHE A 210 11.95 0.01 18.41
C PHE A 210 11.30 -1.07 17.57
N GLY A 211 12.02 -2.13 17.22
CA GLY A 211 11.50 -3.25 16.43
C GLY A 211 10.31 -3.93 17.12
N GLY A 212 10.37 -4.08 18.44
CA GLY A 212 9.28 -4.61 19.25
C GLY A 212 8.05 -3.69 19.24
N ILE A 213 8.22 -2.38 19.50
CA ILE A 213 7.15 -1.38 19.49
C ILE A 213 6.46 -1.36 18.12
N VAL A 214 7.23 -1.23 17.03
CA VAL A 214 6.69 -1.26 15.66
C VAL A 214 6.00 -2.59 15.37
N GLY A 215 6.58 -3.72 15.78
CA GLY A 215 5.96 -5.04 15.64
C GLY A 215 4.61 -5.15 16.33
N LEU A 216 4.49 -4.61 17.55
CA LEU A 216 3.21 -4.54 18.27
C LEU A 216 2.22 -3.61 17.57
N GLU A 217 2.66 -2.45 17.06
CA GLU A 217 1.78 -1.54 16.33
C GLU A 217 1.21 -2.18 15.06
N LEU A 218 2.05 -2.88 14.28
CA LEU A 218 1.61 -3.64 13.11
C LEU A 218 0.54 -4.67 13.53
N LEU A 219 0.78 -5.41 14.60
CA LEU A 219 -0.19 -6.37 15.13
C LEU A 219 -1.51 -5.70 15.53
N LEU A 220 -1.46 -4.59 16.28
CA LEU A 220 -2.66 -3.89 16.71
C LEU A 220 -3.44 -3.32 15.52
N ILE A 221 -2.76 -2.75 14.52
CA ILE A 221 -3.40 -2.23 13.30
C ILE A 221 -4.05 -3.34 12.49
N MET A 222 -3.44 -4.52 12.43
CA MET A 222 -4.04 -5.70 11.79
C MET A 222 -5.44 -6.00 12.31
N PHE A 223 -5.69 -5.80 13.61
CA PHE A 223 -7.00 -5.99 14.22
C PHE A 223 -7.88 -4.74 14.14
N ILE A 224 -7.31 -3.57 14.42
CA ILE A 224 -8.02 -2.30 14.48
C ILE A 224 -8.59 -1.91 13.10
N ALA A 225 -7.79 -2.01 12.03
CA ALA A 225 -8.19 -1.50 10.72
C ALA A 225 -9.44 -2.20 10.13
N PRO A 226 -9.53 -3.56 10.11
CA PRO A 226 -10.76 -4.23 9.72
C PRO A 226 -11.92 -3.99 10.68
N ALA A 227 -11.68 -3.89 12.00
CA ALA A 227 -12.74 -3.62 12.98
C ALA A 227 -13.49 -2.32 12.70
N PHE A 228 -12.75 -1.26 12.35
CA PHE A 228 -13.31 0.07 12.10
C PHE A 228 -13.95 0.25 10.72
N THR A 229 -13.71 -0.67 9.78
CA THR A 229 -14.13 -0.56 8.38
C THR A 229 -15.07 -1.67 7.92
N ALA A 230 -15.00 -2.87 8.48
CA ALA A 230 -15.92 -3.97 8.17
C ALA A 230 -17.37 -3.66 8.53
N GLY A 231 -17.57 -2.81 9.54
CA GLY A 231 -18.86 -2.25 9.93
C GLY A 231 -19.25 -0.97 9.21
N ALA A 232 -18.46 -0.44 8.28
CA ALA A 232 -18.68 0.88 7.71
C ALA A 232 -20.04 1.00 7.00
N ILE A 233 -20.43 0.00 6.21
CA ILE A 233 -21.67 -0.01 5.42
C ILE A 233 -22.66 -1.03 5.99
N SER A 234 -22.17 -2.19 6.40
CA SER A 234 -23.00 -3.25 7.00
C SER A 234 -23.75 -2.79 8.25
N ASN A 235 -23.18 -1.90 9.10
CA ASN A 235 -23.91 -1.35 10.25
C ASN A 235 -25.11 -0.51 9.83
N GLU A 236 -25.03 0.22 8.73
CA GLU A 236 -26.15 1.05 8.25
C GLU A 236 -27.27 0.20 7.64
N ARG A 237 -26.88 -0.90 6.99
CA ARG A 237 -27.82 -1.92 6.48
C ARG A 237 -28.53 -2.62 7.64
N GLU A 238 -27.81 -3.04 8.67
CA GLU A 238 -28.39 -3.65 9.88
C GLU A 238 -29.35 -2.70 10.60
N ARG A 239 -29.03 -1.39 10.62
CA ARG A 239 -29.88 -0.35 11.22
C ARG A 239 -31.01 0.14 10.33
N LYS A 240 -31.17 -0.40 9.11
CA LYS A 240 -32.17 0.06 8.11
C LYS A 240 -32.11 1.56 7.80
N THR A 241 -30.91 2.14 7.91
CA THR A 241 -30.65 3.56 7.60
C THR A 241 -30.05 3.77 6.21
N TYR A 242 -29.69 2.67 5.54
CA TYR A 242 -29.11 2.66 4.20
C TYR A 242 -30.05 3.28 3.15
N ASP A 243 -31.35 2.99 3.21
CA ASP A 243 -32.34 3.52 2.25
C ASP A 243 -32.53 5.04 2.41
N LEU A 244 -32.45 5.55 3.64
CA LEU A 244 -32.48 6.99 3.93
C LEU A 244 -31.18 7.68 3.48
N LEU A 245 -30.10 6.92 3.31
CA LEU A 245 -28.83 7.46 2.83
C LEU A 245 -28.83 7.58 1.31
N HIS A 246 -29.54 6.69 0.60
CA HIS A 246 -29.69 6.72 -0.85
C HIS A 246 -30.50 7.91 -1.37
N ILE A 247 -31.35 8.52 -0.54
CA ILE A 247 -32.05 9.76 -0.93
C ILE A 247 -31.13 10.99 -0.86
N THR A 248 -29.89 10.84 -0.39
CA THR A 248 -28.91 11.96 -0.36
C THR A 248 -28.24 12.13 -1.72
N LEU A 249 -28.02 13.38 -2.14
CA LEU A 249 -27.37 13.75 -3.41
C LEU A 249 -25.84 13.50 -3.42
N LEU A 250 -25.34 12.55 -2.62
CA LEU A 250 -23.90 12.27 -2.52
C LEU A 250 -23.51 11.19 -3.55
N PRO A 251 -22.47 11.44 -4.38
CA PRO A 251 -22.01 10.44 -5.33
C PRO A 251 -21.43 9.21 -4.60
N LYS A 252 -21.82 8.00 -5.03
CA LYS A 252 -21.45 6.71 -4.41
C LYS A 252 -19.94 6.55 -4.14
N PRO A 253 -19.03 6.94 -5.05
CA PRO A 253 -17.58 6.87 -4.80
C PRO A 253 -17.14 7.78 -3.63
N SER A 254 -17.69 9.00 -3.57
CA SER A 254 -17.45 9.94 -2.47
C SER A 254 -17.98 9.39 -1.14
N PHE A 255 -19.12 8.68 -1.16
CA PHE A 255 -19.62 8.00 0.03
C PHE A 255 -18.64 6.96 0.58
N ILE A 256 -18.15 6.05 -0.27
CA ILE A 256 -17.21 4.97 0.12
C ILE A 256 -15.89 5.54 0.63
N ILE A 257 -15.32 6.52 -0.09
CA ILE A 257 -14.03 7.12 0.29
C ILE A 257 -14.16 7.98 1.53
N GLY A 258 -15.27 8.69 1.72
CA GLY A 258 -15.53 9.44 2.95
C GLY A 258 -15.53 8.54 4.18
N LYS A 259 -16.10 7.33 4.07
CA LYS A 259 -16.06 6.32 5.15
C LYS A 259 -14.67 5.75 5.38
N LEU A 260 -13.95 5.44 4.31
CA LEU A 260 -12.57 4.97 4.40
C LEU A 260 -11.67 6.02 5.08
N GLN A 261 -11.76 7.28 4.63
CA GLN A 261 -10.94 8.38 5.11
C GLN A 261 -11.26 8.74 6.56
N SER A 262 -12.53 8.67 6.99
CA SER A 262 -12.89 8.84 8.39
C SER A 262 -12.25 7.76 9.28
N ALA A 263 -12.30 6.49 8.85
CA ALA A 263 -11.64 5.41 9.57
C ALA A 263 -10.11 5.56 9.59
N LEU A 264 -9.51 5.87 8.45
CA LEU A 264 -8.06 6.10 8.34
C LEU A 264 -7.58 7.30 9.14
N SER A 265 -8.37 8.37 9.24
CA SER A 265 -8.02 9.54 10.05
C SER A 265 -7.89 9.18 11.53
N TYR A 266 -8.78 8.33 12.04
CA TYR A 266 -8.68 7.84 13.42
C TYR A 266 -7.46 6.92 13.62
N ILE A 267 -7.19 6.02 12.67
CA ILE A 267 -5.99 5.16 12.73
C ILE A 267 -4.72 6.01 12.66
N PHE A 268 -4.70 7.05 11.83
CA PHE A 268 -3.60 8.00 11.74
C PHE A 268 -3.38 8.75 13.05
N LEU A 269 -4.44 9.12 13.78
CA LEU A 269 -4.32 9.66 15.13
C LEU A 269 -3.69 8.66 16.11
N LEU A 270 -4.06 7.37 16.03
CA LEU A 270 -3.41 6.32 16.84
C LEU A 270 -1.91 6.21 16.51
N LEU A 271 -1.55 6.19 15.23
CA LEU A 271 -0.17 6.17 14.78
C LEU A 271 0.64 7.37 15.27
N LEU A 272 0.11 8.59 15.11
CA LEU A 272 0.76 9.80 15.61
C LEU A 272 0.93 9.78 17.13
N SER A 273 -0.04 9.22 17.86
CA SER A 273 0.04 9.12 19.32
C SER A 273 1.12 8.14 19.81
N ALA A 274 1.56 7.21 18.96
CA ALA A 274 2.61 6.25 19.28
C ALA A 274 4.03 6.79 19.00
N ILE A 275 4.18 7.87 18.22
CA ILE A 275 5.48 8.48 17.91
C ILE A 275 6.29 8.82 19.18
N PRO A 276 5.74 9.46 20.23
CA PRO A 276 6.49 9.73 21.45
C PRO A 276 7.04 8.48 22.13
N LEU A 277 6.33 7.36 22.01
CA LEU A 277 6.78 6.08 22.56
C LEU A 277 7.94 5.50 21.74
N GLN A 278 7.86 5.59 20.41
CA GLN A 278 8.98 5.24 19.52
C GLN A 278 10.20 6.13 19.79
N SER A 279 10.00 7.40 20.15
CA SER A 279 11.09 8.31 20.49
C SER A 279 11.89 7.92 21.72
N ILE A 280 11.34 7.07 22.61
CA ILE A 280 12.11 6.52 23.74
C ILE A 280 13.25 5.62 23.21
N ALA A 281 13.03 4.90 22.11
CA ALA A 281 14.07 4.08 21.50
C ALA A 281 15.24 4.90 20.92
N PHE A 282 14.98 6.15 20.48
CA PHE A 282 16.05 7.07 20.06
C PHE A 282 17.00 7.44 21.21
N LEU A 283 16.48 7.58 22.43
CA LEU A 283 17.30 7.95 23.59
C LEU A 283 18.36 6.90 23.93
N PHE A 284 18.15 5.64 23.53
CA PHE A 284 19.10 4.55 23.72
C PHE A 284 20.16 4.47 22.60
N GLY A 285 20.09 5.32 21.57
CA GLY A 285 21.19 5.54 20.62
C GLY A 285 21.37 4.46 19.53
N GLY A 286 20.31 3.75 19.14
CA GLY A 286 20.38 2.64 18.18
C GLY A 286 19.42 2.67 17.00
N VAL A 287 18.72 3.79 16.78
CA VAL A 287 17.68 3.95 15.75
C VAL A 287 17.94 5.26 15.00
N THR A 288 17.81 5.24 13.68
CA THR A 288 17.95 6.44 12.83
C THR A 288 16.59 7.08 12.49
N GLU A 289 16.56 8.37 12.18
CA GLU A 289 15.32 9.08 11.78
C GLU A 289 14.65 8.43 10.55
N VAL A 290 15.47 7.88 9.66
CA VAL A 290 15.05 7.18 8.45
C VAL A 290 14.29 5.89 8.80
N GLU A 291 14.71 5.13 9.81
CA GLU A 291 14.01 3.92 10.27
C GLU A 291 12.59 4.24 10.76
N VAL A 292 12.42 5.33 11.52
CA VAL A 292 11.10 5.77 12.00
C VAL A 292 10.21 6.20 10.85
N ALA A 293 10.75 6.96 9.89
CA ALA A 293 10.00 7.35 8.70
C ALA A 293 9.52 6.14 7.89
N ILE A 294 10.39 5.14 7.69
CA ILE A 294 10.05 3.92 6.94
C ILE A 294 9.04 3.06 7.72
N ALA A 295 9.22 2.90 9.02
CA ALA A 295 8.26 2.19 9.86
C ALA A 295 6.87 2.83 9.79
N PHE A 296 6.81 4.17 9.87
CA PHE A 296 5.56 4.91 9.71
C PHE A 296 4.89 4.68 8.34
N VAL A 297 5.68 4.63 7.26
CA VAL A 297 5.18 4.29 5.92
C VAL A 297 4.61 2.88 5.87
N ILE A 298 5.32 1.89 6.41
CA ILE A 298 4.85 0.49 6.46
C ILE A 298 3.52 0.40 7.25
N LEU A 299 3.45 1.04 8.42
CA LEU A 299 2.26 1.10 9.27
C LEU A 299 1.07 1.75 8.55
N MET A 300 1.30 2.86 7.86
CA MET A 300 0.26 3.57 7.12
C MET A 300 -0.26 2.76 5.93
N VAL A 301 0.64 2.11 5.18
CA VAL A 301 0.23 1.24 4.05
C VAL A 301 -0.55 0.03 4.55
N MET A 302 -0.14 -0.59 5.66
CA MET A 302 -0.89 -1.67 6.29
C MET A 302 -2.29 -1.23 6.73
N ALA A 303 -2.39 -0.06 7.37
CA ALA A 303 -3.65 0.54 7.76
C ALA A 303 -4.58 0.77 6.57
N ILE A 304 -4.06 1.32 5.47
CA ILE A 304 -4.80 1.54 4.22
C ILE A 304 -5.31 0.21 3.66
N ALA A 305 -4.42 -0.77 3.47
CA ALA A 305 -4.78 -2.04 2.86
C ALA A 305 -5.87 -2.79 3.65
N PHE A 306 -5.71 -2.95 4.97
CA PHE A 306 -6.71 -3.66 5.76
C PHE A 306 -8.00 -2.88 5.99
N SER A 307 -7.93 -1.54 6.02
CA SER A 307 -9.13 -0.71 6.00
C SER A 307 -9.93 -0.92 4.71
N THR A 308 -9.25 -1.01 3.56
CA THR A 308 -9.92 -1.26 2.28
C THR A 308 -10.45 -2.69 2.14
N VAL A 309 -9.77 -3.69 2.72
CA VAL A 309 -10.27 -5.07 2.81
C VAL A 309 -11.54 -5.13 3.66
N GLY A 310 -11.54 -4.51 4.85
CA GLY A 310 -12.71 -4.44 5.71
C GLY A 310 -13.88 -3.74 5.01
N LEU A 311 -13.62 -2.59 4.38
CA LEU A 311 -14.61 -1.84 3.63
C LEU A 311 -15.20 -2.64 2.47
N TYR A 312 -14.37 -3.36 1.70
CA TYR A 312 -14.83 -4.23 0.63
C TYR A 312 -15.82 -5.26 1.17
N PHE A 313 -15.46 -6.02 2.21
CA PHE A 313 -16.38 -7.01 2.79
C PHE A 313 -17.64 -6.38 3.39
N SER A 314 -17.56 -5.16 3.91
CA SER A 314 -18.71 -4.38 4.37
C SER A 314 -19.74 -4.11 3.25
N THR A 315 -19.28 -3.90 2.00
CA THR A 315 -20.20 -3.79 0.85
C THR A 315 -20.81 -5.13 0.45
N THR A 316 -20.12 -6.23 0.74
CA THR A 316 -20.49 -7.56 0.24
C THR A 316 -21.50 -8.31 1.09
N VAL A 317 -21.58 -8.00 2.39
CA VAL A 317 -22.41 -8.75 3.34
C VAL A 317 -23.36 -7.79 4.06
N GLU A 318 -24.55 -8.27 4.40
CA GLU A 318 -25.55 -7.51 5.15
C GLU A 318 -25.21 -7.43 6.64
N ARG A 319 -24.73 -8.54 7.22
CA ARG A 319 -24.37 -8.60 8.64
C ARG A 319 -22.93 -8.14 8.91
N THR A 320 -22.75 -7.35 9.95
CA THR A 320 -21.47 -6.76 10.38
C THR A 320 -20.49 -7.80 10.90
N VAL A 321 -21.00 -8.78 11.65
CA VAL A 321 -20.19 -9.88 12.20
C VAL A 321 -19.58 -10.72 11.08
N THR A 322 -20.36 -11.09 10.06
CA THR A 322 -19.87 -11.89 8.93
C THR A 322 -18.94 -11.09 8.02
N ALA A 323 -19.17 -9.79 7.83
CA ALA A 323 -18.23 -8.91 7.14
C ALA A 323 -16.88 -8.84 7.88
N SER A 324 -16.90 -8.71 9.21
CA SER A 324 -15.70 -8.65 10.04
C SER A 324 -14.91 -9.95 10.02
N LEU A 325 -15.59 -11.09 10.14
CA LEU A 325 -14.95 -12.40 10.05
C LEU A 325 -14.25 -12.60 8.71
N ARG A 326 -14.90 -12.30 7.58
CA ARG A 326 -14.29 -12.42 6.25
C ARG A 326 -13.08 -11.51 6.08
N ALA A 327 -13.15 -10.28 6.60
CA ALA A 327 -12.04 -9.34 6.56
C ALA A 327 -10.83 -9.86 7.36
N TYR A 328 -11.06 -10.38 8.57
CA TYR A 328 -9.99 -10.99 9.37
C TYR A 328 -9.41 -12.25 8.74
N THR A 329 -10.25 -13.13 8.18
CA THR A 329 -9.77 -14.32 7.47
C THR A 329 -8.89 -13.93 6.29
N LEU A 330 -9.29 -12.94 5.47
CA LEU A 330 -8.45 -12.49 4.36
C LEU A 330 -7.14 -11.84 4.84
N ALA A 331 -7.21 -10.97 5.86
CA ALA A 331 -6.03 -10.33 6.42
C ALA A 331 -5.03 -11.38 6.96
N PHE A 332 -5.52 -12.39 7.69
CA PHE A 332 -4.70 -13.48 8.22
C PHE A 332 -4.10 -14.37 7.12
N VAL A 333 -4.90 -14.76 6.14
CA VAL A 333 -4.40 -15.55 4.99
C VAL A 333 -3.34 -14.77 4.24
N MET A 334 -3.48 -13.46 4.08
CA MET A 334 -2.48 -12.64 3.40
C MET A 334 -1.18 -12.48 4.18
N THR A 335 -1.25 -12.15 5.48
CA THR A 335 -0.04 -11.86 6.26
C THR A 335 0.69 -13.11 6.72
N VAL A 336 -0.06 -14.14 7.14
CA VAL A 336 0.51 -15.35 7.73
C VAL A 336 0.47 -16.50 6.74
N GLY A 337 -0.69 -16.75 6.12
CA GLY A 337 -0.88 -17.91 5.23
C GLY A 337 0.02 -17.89 4.00
N LEU A 338 -0.03 -16.80 3.22
CA LEU A 338 0.78 -16.64 2.01
C LEU A 338 2.27 -16.56 2.33
N TRP A 339 2.65 -15.80 3.37
CA TRP A 339 4.06 -15.69 3.77
C TRP A 339 4.64 -17.05 4.15
N PHE A 340 3.93 -17.85 4.96
CA PHE A 340 4.39 -19.18 5.37
C PHE A 340 4.48 -20.14 4.17
N GLY A 341 3.45 -20.17 3.32
CA GLY A 341 3.44 -21.02 2.12
C GLY A 341 4.55 -20.68 1.13
N LEU A 342 4.73 -19.38 0.82
CA LEU A 342 5.78 -18.92 -0.07
C LEU A 342 7.18 -19.16 0.51
N ASN A 343 7.40 -18.87 1.80
CA ASN A 343 8.69 -19.14 2.44
C ASN A 343 9.03 -20.62 2.47
N MET A 344 8.04 -21.49 2.70
CA MET A 344 8.27 -22.94 2.64
C MET A 344 8.71 -23.37 1.24
N ILE A 345 8.04 -22.87 0.19
CA ILE A 345 8.39 -23.17 -1.20
C ILE A 345 9.79 -22.64 -1.53
N VAL A 346 10.08 -21.37 -1.22
CA VAL A 346 11.39 -20.76 -1.47
C VAL A 346 12.50 -21.51 -0.74
N ARG A 347 12.28 -21.89 0.52
CA ARG A 347 13.25 -22.68 1.30
C ARG A 347 13.52 -24.04 0.66
N LEU A 348 12.47 -24.76 0.24
CA LEU A 348 12.63 -26.03 -0.45
C LEU A 348 13.39 -25.86 -1.78
N LEU A 349 13.08 -24.82 -2.55
CA LEU A 349 13.81 -24.52 -3.79
C LEU A 349 15.27 -24.19 -3.49
N THR A 350 15.56 -23.37 -2.48
CA THR A 350 16.93 -23.06 -2.06
C THR A 350 17.69 -24.32 -1.67
N GLU A 351 17.09 -25.22 -0.89
CA GLU A 351 17.72 -26.50 -0.54
C GLU A 351 17.98 -27.36 -1.79
N LEU A 352 17.03 -27.46 -2.72
CA LEU A 352 17.18 -28.21 -3.98
C LEU A 352 18.25 -27.64 -4.91
N PHE A 353 18.37 -26.32 -4.98
CA PHE A 353 19.30 -25.61 -5.86
C PHE A 353 20.60 -25.17 -5.17
N SER A 354 20.84 -25.52 -3.90
CA SER A 354 22.04 -25.13 -3.12
C SER A 354 23.30 -25.97 -3.40
N GLY A 355 23.24 -26.94 -4.32
CA GLY A 355 24.36 -27.81 -4.65
C GLY A 355 25.54 -27.12 -5.35
N ALA A 356 26.66 -27.83 -5.50
CA ALA A 356 27.88 -27.30 -6.12
C ALA A 356 27.66 -26.73 -7.54
N ASN A 357 26.63 -27.19 -8.27
CA ASN A 357 26.28 -26.79 -9.63
C ASN A 357 25.22 -25.69 -9.72
N ALA A 358 24.87 -25.01 -8.63
CA ALA A 358 23.94 -23.89 -8.65
C ALA A 358 24.48 -22.77 -9.55
N THR A 359 23.75 -22.44 -10.62
CA THR A 359 24.09 -21.30 -11.47
C THR A 359 23.84 -20.00 -10.71
N VAL A 360 24.66 -18.96 -10.97
CA VAL A 360 24.51 -17.61 -10.38
C VAL A 360 23.10 -17.05 -10.60
N ILE A 361 22.51 -17.35 -11.76
CA ILE A 361 21.15 -16.96 -12.11
C ILE A 361 20.13 -17.59 -11.15
N ALA A 362 20.25 -18.90 -10.85
CA ALA A 362 19.36 -19.58 -9.93
C ALA A 362 19.44 -18.98 -8.52
N GLN A 363 20.65 -18.66 -8.04
CA GLN A 363 20.84 -17.99 -6.76
C GLN A 363 20.17 -16.60 -6.72
N GLY A 364 20.35 -15.79 -7.77
CA GLY A 364 19.73 -14.47 -7.87
C GLY A 364 18.20 -14.53 -7.85
N VAL A 365 17.61 -15.46 -8.61
CA VAL A 365 16.15 -15.66 -8.64
C VAL A 365 15.61 -16.03 -7.26
N LEU A 366 16.29 -16.92 -6.53
CA LEU A 366 15.86 -17.33 -5.19
C LEU A 366 15.88 -16.19 -4.17
N ILE A 367 16.90 -15.31 -4.23
CA ILE A 367 16.98 -14.12 -3.37
C ILE A 367 15.78 -13.20 -3.62
N TYR A 368 15.41 -12.99 -4.88
CA TYR A 368 14.23 -12.17 -5.21
C TYR A 368 12.90 -12.83 -4.82
N LEU A 369 12.76 -14.14 -5.00
CA LEU A 369 11.59 -14.86 -4.54
C LEU A 369 11.45 -14.76 -3.02
N GLN A 370 12.55 -14.81 -2.28
CA GLN A 370 12.56 -14.58 -0.84
C GLN A 370 12.14 -13.14 -0.49
N ALA A 371 12.69 -12.13 -1.17
CA ALA A 371 12.32 -10.73 -0.94
C ALA A 371 10.82 -10.47 -1.22
N ILE A 372 10.26 -11.11 -2.25
CA ILE A 372 8.82 -11.06 -2.55
C ILE A 372 8.01 -11.77 -1.46
N ALA A 373 8.44 -12.96 -1.04
CA ALA A 373 7.78 -13.69 0.02
C ALA A 373 7.72 -12.86 1.32
N ASP A 374 8.83 -12.25 1.72
CA ASP A 374 8.91 -11.37 2.89
C ASP A 374 8.01 -10.13 2.78
N GLY A 375 7.85 -9.59 1.57
CA GLY A 375 6.93 -8.50 1.27
C GLY A 375 5.45 -8.80 1.55
N PHE A 376 5.05 -10.07 1.68
CA PHE A 376 3.67 -10.41 2.10
C PHE A 376 3.44 -10.27 3.60
N ASN A 377 4.49 -10.30 4.43
CA ASN A 377 4.35 -10.18 5.88
C ASN A 377 4.90 -8.82 6.36
N PRO A 378 4.05 -7.95 6.94
CA PRO A 378 4.48 -6.62 7.38
C PRO A 378 5.51 -6.67 8.51
N ILE A 379 5.41 -7.65 9.41
CA ILE A 379 6.33 -7.78 10.54
C ILE A 379 7.72 -8.19 10.03
N MET A 380 7.79 -9.22 9.17
CA MET A 380 9.06 -9.64 8.58
C MET A 380 9.67 -8.54 7.73
N THR A 381 8.86 -7.84 6.94
CA THR A 381 9.31 -6.67 6.16
C THR A 381 9.94 -5.60 7.06
N ALA A 382 9.30 -5.25 8.18
CA ALA A 382 9.82 -4.25 9.11
C ALA A 382 11.14 -4.69 9.74
N LEU A 383 11.21 -5.95 10.21
CA LEU A 383 12.43 -6.51 10.82
C LEU A 383 13.60 -6.60 9.84
N GLN A 384 13.34 -7.11 8.62
CA GLN A 384 14.36 -7.18 7.57
C GLN A 384 14.84 -5.78 7.18
N THR A 385 13.92 -4.84 6.97
CA THR A 385 14.28 -3.46 6.62
C THR A 385 15.14 -2.81 7.72
N GLN A 386 14.81 -3.04 8.98
CA GLN A 386 15.62 -2.56 10.12
C GLN A 386 17.03 -3.18 10.11
N GLN A 387 17.14 -4.49 9.86
CA GLN A 387 18.45 -5.16 9.78
C GLN A 387 19.31 -4.61 8.62
N LEU A 388 18.71 -4.36 7.46
CA LEU A 388 19.41 -3.82 6.29
C LEU A 388 19.95 -2.41 6.56
N LEU A 389 19.15 -1.54 7.18
CA LEU A 389 19.56 -0.16 7.52
C LEU A 389 20.70 -0.14 8.53
N VAL A 390 20.72 -1.07 9.49
CA VAL A 390 21.81 -1.19 10.47
C VAL A 390 23.11 -1.65 9.81
N ASN A 391 23.04 -2.52 8.80
CA ASN A 391 24.19 -2.96 8.04
C ASN A 391 24.71 -1.89 7.05
N GLN A 392 24.23 -0.65 7.14
CA GLN A 392 24.55 0.48 6.26
C GLN A 392 24.32 0.18 4.78
N GLN A 393 23.33 -0.68 4.49
CA GLN A 393 22.88 -0.90 3.11
C GLN A 393 21.92 0.22 2.70
N GLY A 394 21.85 0.52 1.40
CA GLY A 394 21.05 1.63 0.88
C GLY A 394 19.57 1.53 1.23
N VAL A 395 18.90 2.69 1.32
CA VAL A 395 17.49 2.80 1.74
C VAL A 395 16.52 2.17 0.73
N PHE A 396 16.80 2.31 -0.55
CA PHE A 396 15.93 1.84 -1.64
C PHE A 396 16.40 0.51 -2.23
N PHE A 397 17.72 0.31 -2.27
CA PHE A 397 18.37 -0.87 -2.83
C PHE A 397 19.49 -1.29 -1.89
N TYR A 398 19.61 -2.59 -1.68
CA TYR A 398 20.73 -3.19 -0.96
C TYR A 398 21.46 -4.16 -1.87
N GLU A 399 22.77 -4.26 -1.67
CA GLU A 399 23.64 -5.06 -2.52
C GLU A 399 23.89 -6.41 -1.85
N VAL A 400 23.63 -7.49 -2.60
CA VAL A 400 23.96 -8.86 -2.20
C VAL A 400 25.07 -9.37 -3.09
N ILE A 401 26.13 -9.88 -2.48
CA ILE A 401 27.26 -10.48 -3.20
C ILE A 401 26.90 -11.93 -3.53
N LEU A 402 26.94 -12.28 -4.81
CA LEU A 402 26.68 -13.65 -5.28
C LEU A 402 27.95 -14.49 -5.20
N ARG A 403 27.80 -15.80 -5.47
CA ARG A 403 28.89 -16.77 -5.40
C ARG A 403 30.08 -16.41 -6.31
N ASP A 404 29.83 -15.78 -7.44
CA ASP A 404 30.86 -15.35 -8.40
C ASP A 404 31.46 -13.96 -8.08
N SER A 405 31.21 -13.45 -6.87
CA SER A 405 31.57 -12.08 -6.44
C SER A 405 30.88 -10.95 -7.22
N SER A 406 29.93 -11.29 -8.09
CA SER A 406 29.06 -10.30 -8.75
C SER A 406 28.09 -9.68 -7.76
N ILE A 407 27.84 -8.39 -7.89
CA ILE A 407 26.95 -7.62 -7.01
C ILE A 407 25.53 -7.62 -7.61
N LEU A 408 24.56 -8.14 -6.86
CA LEU A 408 23.15 -8.05 -7.19
C LEU A 408 22.48 -7.00 -6.30
N PRO A 409 22.16 -5.80 -6.82
CA PRO A 409 21.24 -4.91 -6.14
C PRO A 409 19.85 -5.56 -6.07
N VAL A 410 19.30 -5.60 -4.86
CA VAL A 410 17.97 -6.10 -4.54
C VAL A 410 17.13 -4.95 -4.00
N VAL A 411 15.86 -4.92 -4.34
CA VAL A 411 14.93 -3.88 -3.89
C VAL A 411 14.63 -4.07 -2.41
N ALA A 412 14.67 -2.98 -1.64
CA ALA A 412 14.41 -3.03 -0.21
C ALA A 412 13.02 -3.63 0.08
N PRO A 413 12.87 -4.52 1.09
CA PRO A 413 11.62 -5.22 1.37
C PRO A 413 10.42 -4.29 1.59
N TRP A 414 10.62 -3.14 2.24
CA TRP A 414 9.56 -2.17 2.48
C TRP A 414 8.91 -1.65 1.18
N LEU A 415 9.68 -1.48 0.10
CA LEU A 415 9.15 -1.06 -1.20
C LEU A 415 8.27 -2.16 -1.81
N ILE A 416 8.73 -3.41 -1.77
CA ILE A 416 7.96 -4.56 -2.28
C ILE A 416 6.64 -4.69 -1.52
N PHE A 417 6.70 -4.62 -0.19
CA PHE A 417 5.51 -4.59 0.67
C PHE A 417 4.58 -3.44 0.29
N THR A 418 5.10 -2.21 0.14
CA THR A 418 4.25 -1.06 -0.20
C THR A 418 3.55 -1.25 -1.54
N ALA A 419 4.25 -1.77 -2.55
CA ALA A 419 3.69 -2.02 -3.87
C ALA A 419 2.56 -3.06 -3.81
N ILE A 420 2.80 -4.21 -3.15
CA ILE A 420 1.82 -5.29 -3.04
C ILE A 420 0.54 -4.82 -2.31
N TYR A 421 0.70 -4.17 -1.16
CA TYR A 421 -0.42 -3.76 -0.32
C TYR A 421 -1.19 -2.56 -0.91
N MET A 422 -0.51 -1.63 -1.59
CA MET A 422 -1.18 -0.56 -2.32
C MET A 422 -1.93 -1.07 -3.56
N MET A 423 -1.38 -2.06 -4.26
CA MET A 423 -2.05 -2.72 -5.38
C MET A 423 -3.34 -3.40 -4.90
N LEU A 424 -3.23 -4.20 -3.84
CA LEU A 424 -4.37 -4.83 -3.19
C LEU A 424 -5.43 -3.80 -2.80
N SER A 425 -5.02 -2.74 -2.10
CA SER A 425 -5.91 -1.70 -1.63
C SER A 425 -6.68 -1.04 -2.78
N SER A 426 -5.96 -0.71 -3.86
CA SER A 426 -6.52 -0.12 -5.07
C SER A 426 -7.58 -1.02 -5.71
N VAL A 427 -7.28 -2.31 -5.85
CA VAL A 427 -8.23 -3.31 -6.38
C VAL A 427 -9.45 -3.42 -5.48
N MET A 428 -9.28 -3.51 -4.16
CA MET A 428 -10.39 -3.65 -3.21
C MET A 428 -11.32 -2.43 -3.22
N VAL A 429 -10.78 -1.21 -3.32
CA VAL A 429 -11.61 0.00 -3.42
C VAL A 429 -12.39 0.03 -4.73
N VAL A 430 -11.76 -0.30 -5.86
CA VAL A 430 -12.46 -0.34 -7.16
C VAL A 430 -13.58 -1.39 -7.14
N LEU A 431 -13.33 -2.57 -6.56
CA LEU A 431 -14.34 -3.61 -6.41
C LEU A 431 -15.49 -3.18 -5.49
N ALA A 432 -15.18 -2.48 -4.39
CA ALA A 432 -16.19 -1.93 -3.48
C ALA A 432 -17.10 -0.92 -4.19
N VAL A 433 -16.52 0.01 -4.96
CA VAL A 433 -17.27 1.02 -5.73
C VAL A 433 -18.14 0.37 -6.80
N ARG A 434 -17.59 -0.57 -7.58
CA ARG A 434 -18.34 -1.28 -8.63
C ARG A 434 -19.50 -2.09 -8.06
N ARG A 435 -19.31 -2.72 -6.90
CA ARG A 435 -20.34 -3.53 -6.28
C ARG A 435 -21.50 -2.68 -5.78
N MET A 436 -21.22 -1.50 -5.21
CA MET A 436 -22.28 -0.58 -4.80
C MET A 436 -23.14 -0.14 -5.98
N ARG A 437 -22.53 0.11 -7.16
CA ARG A 437 -23.29 0.42 -8.39
C ARG A 437 -24.21 -0.73 -8.85
N ARG A 438 -23.79 -2.00 -8.74
CA ARG A 438 -24.53 -3.17 -9.25
C ARG A 438 -25.72 -3.62 -8.42
N VAL A 439 -25.79 -3.30 -7.13
CA VAL A 439 -26.92 -3.73 -6.26
C VAL A 439 -28.22 -2.99 -6.63
N GLU A 440 -28.13 -1.99 -7.50
CA GLU A 440 -29.23 -1.11 -7.91
C GLU A 440 -29.79 -1.40 -9.32
N ALA A 441 -29.18 -2.36 -10.06
CA ALA A 441 -29.66 -2.84 -11.35
C ALA A 441 -30.24 -4.25 -11.21
#